data_AF-A0A2E7LQE1-F1
#
_entry.id   AF-A0A2E7LQE1-F1
#
_cell.length_a   1.000
_cell.length_b   1.000
_cell.length_c   1.000
_cell.angle_alpha   90.00
_cell.angle_beta   90.00
_cell.angle_gamma   90.00
#
_symmetry.space_group_name_H-M   'P 1'
#
loop_
_entity.id
_entity.type
_entity.pdbx_description
1 polymer ?
#
loop_
_entity_poly.entity_id
_entity_poly.type
_entity_poly.pdbx_seq_one_letter_code
_entity_poly.pdbx_strand_id
1 'polypeptide(L)'
;VQRVAYVDPRKDIIDQVISVAAGTKDHLNSVRISRAPGGRLVDASDIHLVRQRLDEIDANHVQIVLSGRLSPERIMDLVENNAPVDILHDTSYIASSSPVPFSPNIRSISDKEVPQELDPMPPNPRLLRLL
;
A
#
# COMPACT_ATOMS: atom_id res chain seq x y z
N VAL A 1 25.02 -4.33 -7.82
CA VAL A 1 24.32 -4.37 -6.50
C VAL A 1 23.41 -3.17 -6.42
N GLN A 2 22.14 -3.35 -6.04
CA GLN A 2 21.17 -2.27 -5.87
C GLN A 2 21.56 -1.40 -4.65
N ARG A 3 21.58 -0.08 -4.81
CA ARG A 3 21.86 0.89 -3.74
C ARG A 3 20.62 1.74 -3.48
N VAL A 4 20.07 1.58 -2.28
CA VAL A 4 18.86 2.26 -1.81
C VAL A 4 19.23 3.14 -0.63
N ALA A 5 18.98 4.45 -0.74
CA ALA A 5 19.20 5.40 0.34
C ALA A 5 17.93 5.55 1.19
N TYR A 6 18.06 5.48 2.51
CA TYR A 6 16.94 5.75 3.42
C TYR A 6 16.80 7.25 3.66
N VAL A 7 15.58 7.76 3.52
CA VAL A 7 15.22 9.16 3.78
C VAL A 7 14.28 9.19 4.98
N ASP A 8 14.66 9.96 6.01
CA ASP A 8 13.93 10.07 7.27
C ASP A 8 12.94 11.25 7.23
N PRO A 9 11.61 11.02 7.29
CA PRO A 9 10.60 12.06 7.22
C PRO A 9 10.47 12.88 8.51
N ARG A 10 11.30 12.62 9.53
CA ARG A 10 11.44 13.52 10.69
C ARG A 10 12.29 14.76 10.38
N LYS A 11 13.05 14.73 9.30
CA LYS A 11 13.92 15.81 8.83
C LYS A 11 13.43 16.33 7.48
N ASP A 12 14.13 17.31 6.93
CA ASP A 12 13.88 17.76 5.56
C ASP A 12 14.22 16.62 4.58
N ILE A 13 13.19 16.13 3.90
CA ILE A 13 13.33 15.02 2.94
C ILE A 13 14.03 15.48 1.66
N ILE A 14 13.86 16.74 1.26
CA ILE A 14 14.40 17.29 0.02
C ILE A 14 15.91 17.40 0.14
N ASP A 15 16.38 18.01 1.23
CA ASP A 15 17.81 18.14 1.49
C ASP A 15 18.52 16.79 1.56
N GLN A 16 17.88 15.79 2.20
CA GLN A 16 18.40 14.43 2.27
C GLN A 16 18.50 13.78 0.89
N VAL A 17 17.45 13.88 0.07
CA VAL A 17 17.41 13.30 -1.27
C VAL A 17 18.49 13.93 -2.16
N ILE A 18 18.57 15.26 -2.20
CA ILE A 18 19.56 15.97 -3.03
C ILE A 18 20.97 15.63 -2.57
N SER A 19 21.22 15.68 -1.26
CA SER A 19 22.54 15.38 -0.68
C SER A 19 23.01 13.97 -1.04
N VAL A 20 22.14 12.96 -0.91
CA VAL A 20 22.52 11.58 -1.22
C VAL A 20 22.65 11.33 -2.72
N ALA A 21 21.76 11.91 -3.54
CA ALA A 21 21.81 11.79 -4.99
C ALA A 21 23.06 12.46 -5.57
N ALA A 22 23.38 13.69 -5.15
CA ALA A 22 24.57 14.41 -5.58
C ALA A 22 25.87 13.72 -5.14
N GLY A 23 25.89 13.16 -3.92
CA GLY A 23 27.07 12.45 -3.40
C GLY A 23 27.33 11.11 -4.09
N THR A 24 26.28 10.42 -4.51
CA THR A 24 26.37 9.04 -5.05
C THR A 24 26.30 8.99 -6.59
N LYS A 25 25.77 10.05 -7.22
CA LYS A 25 25.62 10.18 -8.68
C LYS A 25 24.92 8.95 -9.30
N ASP A 26 25.47 8.42 -10.37
CA ASP A 26 24.94 7.29 -11.15
C ASP A 26 24.92 5.95 -10.39
N HIS A 27 25.51 5.90 -9.20
CA HIS A 27 25.54 4.68 -8.40
C HIS A 27 24.30 4.50 -7.51
N LEU A 28 23.48 5.54 -7.34
CA LEU A 28 22.24 5.47 -6.56
C LEU A 28 21.10 4.96 -7.43
N ASN A 29 20.42 3.90 -6.99
CA ASN A 29 19.28 3.35 -7.73
C ASN A 29 17.96 3.96 -7.26
N SER A 30 17.80 4.13 -5.95
CA SER A 30 16.56 4.66 -5.40
C SER A 30 16.72 5.34 -4.06
N VAL A 31 15.79 6.23 -3.77
CA VAL A 31 15.57 6.81 -2.44
C VAL A 31 14.31 6.19 -1.84
N ARG A 32 14.40 5.78 -0.57
CA ARG A 32 13.30 5.20 0.18
C ARG A 32 12.85 6.16 1.27
N ILE A 33 11.77 6.88 0.98
CA ILE A 33 11.08 7.73 1.94
C ILE A 33 10.34 6.80 2.91
N SER A 34 10.94 6.62 4.09
CA SER A 34 10.57 5.55 5.01
C SER A 34 9.68 6.06 6.12
N ARG A 35 8.61 5.33 6.46
CA ARG A 35 7.91 5.57 7.72
C ARG A 35 8.88 5.46 8.90
N ALA A 36 8.92 6.50 9.72
CA ALA A 36 9.60 6.53 11.01
C ALA A 36 8.63 6.99 12.11
N PRO A 37 8.67 6.41 13.32
CA PRO A 37 7.91 6.93 14.47
C PRO A 37 8.22 8.42 14.71
N GLY A 38 7.18 9.25 14.82
CA GLY A 38 7.32 10.70 14.95
C GLY A 38 7.66 11.44 13.65
N GLY A 39 7.79 10.75 12.52
CA GLY A 39 7.93 11.36 11.21
C GLY A 39 6.58 11.83 10.66
N ARG A 40 6.62 12.88 9.83
CA ARG A 40 5.41 13.37 9.15
C ARG A 40 4.99 12.41 8.03
N LEU A 41 3.71 12.47 7.66
CA LEU A 41 3.24 11.85 6.42
C LEU A 41 3.82 12.63 5.24
N VAL A 42 4.21 11.91 4.18
CA VAL A 42 4.74 12.51 2.94
C VAL A 42 3.67 12.46 1.88
N ASP A 43 3.18 13.63 1.51
CA ASP A 43 2.02 13.83 0.62
C ASP A 43 2.40 13.84 -0.86
N ALA A 44 1.39 13.76 -1.73
CA ALA A 44 1.63 13.75 -3.17
C ALA A 44 2.46 14.96 -3.63
N SER A 45 2.23 16.14 -3.05
CA SER A 45 2.99 17.37 -3.34
C SER A 45 4.46 17.27 -2.95
N ASP A 46 4.77 16.64 -1.82
CA ASP A 46 6.15 16.40 -1.39
C ASP A 46 6.87 15.49 -2.40
N ILE A 47 6.18 14.46 -2.90
CA ILE A 47 6.74 13.49 -3.85
C ILE A 47 7.01 14.16 -5.20
N HIS A 48 6.10 15.04 -5.65
CA HIS A 48 6.35 15.87 -6.83
C HIS A 48 7.58 16.75 -6.65
N LEU A 49 7.72 17.39 -5.48
CA LEU A 49 8.88 18.21 -5.19
C LEU A 49 10.17 17.37 -5.17
N VAL A 50 10.16 16.18 -4.55
CA VAL A 50 11.29 15.24 -4.59
C VAL A 50 11.69 14.93 -6.04
N ARG A 51 10.71 14.59 -6.90
CA ARG A 51 10.97 14.28 -8.31
C ARG A 51 11.57 15.48 -9.03
N GLN A 52 10.94 16.65 -8.93
CA GLN A 52 11.42 17.89 -9.51
C GLN A 52 12.88 18.17 -9.11
N ARG A 53 13.21 18.02 -7.83
CA ARG A 53 14.56 18.30 -7.31
C ARG A 53 15.61 17.31 -7.77
N LEU A 54 15.26 16.05 -7.93
CA LEU A 54 16.15 15.06 -8.52
C LEU A 54 16.38 15.37 -10.01
N ASP A 55 15.36 15.81 -10.72
CA ASP A 55 15.45 16.12 -12.14
C ASP A 55 16.30 17.39 -12.38
N GLU A 56 16.19 18.39 -11.50
CA GLU A 56 17.03 19.59 -11.49
C GLU A 56 18.55 19.31 -11.36
N ILE A 57 18.92 18.16 -10.81
CA ILE A 57 20.32 17.72 -10.63
C ILE A 57 20.70 16.56 -11.58
N ASP A 58 19.92 16.36 -12.65
CA ASP A 58 20.08 15.28 -13.63
C ASP A 58 20.01 13.86 -13.05
N ALA A 59 19.43 13.68 -11.85
CA ALA A 59 19.24 12.40 -11.18
C ALA A 59 17.89 11.73 -11.52
N ASN A 60 17.45 11.87 -12.77
CA ASN A 60 16.18 11.33 -13.28
C ASN A 60 16.08 9.80 -13.15
N HIS A 61 17.22 9.10 -13.12
CA HIS A 61 17.30 7.64 -12.98
C HIS A 61 17.00 7.15 -11.56
N VAL A 62 17.04 8.02 -10.56
CA VAL A 62 16.81 7.65 -9.16
C VAL A 62 15.32 7.41 -8.93
N GLN A 63 14.95 6.17 -8.63
CA GLN A 63 13.57 5.80 -8.34
C GLN A 63 13.14 6.26 -6.94
N ILE A 64 11.86 6.60 -6.79
CA ILE A 64 11.23 6.99 -5.53
C ILE A 64 10.47 5.78 -4.97
N VAL A 65 10.97 5.26 -3.85
CA VAL A 65 10.31 4.21 -3.06
C VAL A 65 9.57 4.88 -1.90
N LEU A 66 8.25 4.73 -1.85
CA LEU A 66 7.46 5.20 -0.72
C LEU A 66 7.15 4.04 0.22
N SER A 67 7.38 4.21 1.52
CA SER A 67 7.07 3.18 2.52
C SER A 67 6.18 3.65 3.66
N GLY A 68 5.22 2.79 3.98
CA GLY A 68 4.50 2.75 5.25
C GLY A 68 3.11 3.36 5.22
N ARG A 69 2.15 2.63 5.82
CA ARG A 69 0.72 2.97 5.90
C ARG A 69 0.12 3.24 4.52
N LEU A 70 0.48 2.41 3.54
CA LEU A 70 -0.11 2.47 2.20
C LEU A 70 -1.42 1.69 2.18
N SER A 71 -2.44 2.23 2.84
CA SER A 71 -3.80 1.70 2.71
C SER A 71 -4.35 1.96 1.31
N PRO A 72 -5.41 1.25 0.87
CA PRO A 72 -6.05 1.50 -0.42
C PRO A 72 -6.45 2.97 -0.60
N GLU A 73 -6.97 3.62 0.45
CA GLU A 73 -7.35 5.03 0.40
C GLU A 73 -6.12 5.93 0.15
N ARG A 74 -4.99 5.62 0.81
CA ARG A 74 -3.75 6.38 0.57
C ARG A 74 -3.19 6.14 -0.82
N ILE A 75 -3.24 4.90 -1.32
CA ILE A 75 -2.80 4.59 -2.67
C ILE A 75 -3.69 5.31 -3.70
N MET A 76 -5.01 5.34 -3.46
CA MET A 76 -5.95 6.04 -4.33
C MET A 76 -5.66 7.54 -4.38
N ASP A 77 -5.45 8.18 -3.23
CA ASP A 77 -5.03 9.59 -3.14
C ASP A 77 -3.74 9.86 -3.93
N LEU A 78 -2.72 9.00 -3.83
CA LEU A 78 -1.48 9.15 -4.60
C LEU A 78 -1.70 9.02 -6.10
N VAL A 79 -2.56 8.09 -6.53
CA VAL A 79 -2.89 7.86 -7.95
C VAL A 79 -3.70 9.03 -8.51
N GLU A 80 -4.74 9.48 -7.81
CA GLU A 80 -5.58 10.61 -8.22
C GLU A 80 -4.78 11.90 -8.36
N ASN A 81 -3.78 12.09 -7.51
CA ASN A 81 -2.88 13.24 -7.57
C ASN A 81 -1.66 13.03 -8.50
N ASN A 82 -1.58 11.91 -9.24
CA ASN A 82 -0.45 11.58 -10.13
C ASN A 82 0.94 11.66 -9.45
N ALA A 83 1.04 11.25 -8.17
CA ALA A 83 2.29 11.29 -7.44
C ALA A 83 3.37 10.41 -8.12
N PRO A 84 4.59 10.93 -8.40
CA PRO A 84 5.64 10.18 -9.09
C PRO A 84 6.34 9.21 -8.14
N VAL A 85 5.64 8.13 -7.78
CA VAL A 85 6.16 7.02 -6.99
C VAL A 85 6.42 5.82 -7.90
N ASP A 86 7.65 5.32 -7.90
CA ASP A 86 8.02 4.15 -8.71
C ASP A 86 7.69 2.84 -7.99
N ILE A 87 7.86 2.82 -6.67
CA ILE A 87 7.73 1.59 -5.86
C ILE A 87 6.98 1.89 -4.57
N LEU A 88 5.88 1.17 -4.37
CA LEU A 88 5.12 1.13 -3.13
C LEU A 88 5.63 -0.03 -2.27
N HIS A 89 6.10 0.29 -1.07
CA HIS A 89 6.55 -0.72 -0.12
C HIS A 89 5.74 -0.64 1.19
N ASP A 90 4.72 -1.48 1.30
CA ASP A 90 3.98 -1.70 2.54
C ASP A 90 3.91 -3.18 2.88
N THR A 91 4.10 -3.46 4.16
CA THR A 91 3.96 -4.80 4.72
C THR A 91 2.80 -4.87 5.70
N SER A 92 2.44 -3.76 6.33
CA SER A 92 1.48 -3.76 7.43
C SER A 92 0.05 -4.02 6.99
N TYR A 93 -0.47 -3.30 5.99
CA TYR A 93 -1.88 -3.38 5.61
C TYR A 93 -2.27 -4.78 5.14
N ILE A 94 -1.41 -5.41 4.34
CA ILE A 94 -1.63 -6.76 3.81
C ILE A 94 -1.46 -7.81 4.93
N ALA A 95 -0.36 -7.73 5.69
CA ALA A 95 -0.06 -8.74 6.70
C ALA A 95 -0.99 -8.68 7.93
N SER A 96 -1.57 -7.52 8.21
CA SER A 96 -2.55 -7.33 9.30
C SER A 96 -4.00 -7.47 8.84
N SER A 97 -4.25 -7.97 7.63
CA SER A 97 -5.63 -8.16 7.15
C SER A 97 -6.40 -9.11 8.06
N SER A 98 -7.65 -8.76 8.36
CA SER A 98 -8.52 -9.64 9.14
C SER A 98 -8.76 -10.94 8.35
N PRO A 99 -8.55 -12.12 8.95
CA PRO A 99 -8.89 -13.38 8.30
C PRO A 99 -10.38 -13.40 7.95
N VAL A 100 -10.72 -14.00 6.82
CA VAL A 100 -12.12 -14.32 6.49
C VAL A 100 -12.57 -15.43 7.45
N PRO A 101 -13.61 -15.22 8.27
CA PRO A 101 -14.11 -16.27 9.15
C PRO A 101 -14.55 -17.47 8.32
N PHE A 102 -14.07 -18.65 8.66
CA PHE A 102 -14.41 -19.89 7.98
C PHE A 102 -14.84 -20.95 8.99
N SER A 103 -16.09 -21.41 8.83
CA SER A 103 -16.68 -22.48 9.62
C SER A 103 -16.89 -23.70 8.72
N PRO A 104 -15.98 -24.68 8.71
CA PRO A 104 -16.15 -25.87 7.88
C PRO A 104 -17.32 -26.73 8.36
N ASN A 105 -18.13 -27.20 7.43
CA ASN A 105 -19.21 -28.15 7.69
C ASN A 105 -18.99 -29.43 6.87
N ILE A 106 -19.33 -30.58 7.49
CA ILE A 106 -19.35 -31.87 6.78
C ILE A 106 -20.53 -31.84 5.80
N ARG A 107 -20.23 -31.96 4.51
CA ARG A 107 -21.24 -31.99 3.44
C ARG A 107 -21.80 -33.39 3.19
N SER A 108 -20.99 -34.43 3.37
CA SER A 108 -21.40 -35.81 3.13
C SER A 108 -20.66 -36.81 4.03
N ILE A 109 -21.32 -37.94 4.29
CA ILE A 109 -20.75 -39.11 4.98
C ILE A 109 -21.11 -40.35 4.15
N SER A 110 -20.10 -41.12 3.72
CA SER A 110 -20.28 -42.32 2.87
C SER A 110 -21.15 -42.05 1.63
N ASP A 111 -20.83 -40.97 0.91
CA ASP A 111 -21.55 -40.47 -0.28
C ASP A 111 -23.02 -40.08 -0.06
N LYS A 112 -23.44 -39.93 1.21
CA LYS A 112 -24.77 -39.43 1.57
C LYS A 112 -24.66 -37.99 2.06
N GLU A 113 -25.47 -37.10 1.50
CA GLU A 113 -25.52 -35.70 1.92
C GLU A 113 -25.96 -35.58 3.39
N VAL A 114 -25.31 -34.68 4.12
CA VAL A 114 -25.69 -34.30 5.48
C VAL A 114 -26.49 -32.99 5.39
N PRO A 115 -27.65 -32.88 6.06
CA PRO A 115 -28.40 -31.62 6.13
C PRO A 115 -27.50 -30.47 6.58
N GLN A 116 -27.48 -29.39 5.81
CA GLN A 116 -26.72 -28.19 6.13
C GLN A 116 -27.64 -27.18 6.80
N GLU A 117 -27.13 -26.49 7.81
CA GLU A 117 -27.74 -25.25 8.28
C GLU A 117 -27.57 -24.21 7.17
N LEU A 118 -28.68 -23.80 6.58
CA LEU A 118 -28.72 -22.78 5.54
C LEU A 118 -29.22 -21.48 6.18
N ASP A 119 -28.60 -20.36 5.84
CA ASP A 119 -29.18 -19.06 6.16
C ASP A 119 -30.61 -19.01 5.60
N PRO A 120 -31.59 -18.50 6.38
CA PRO A 120 -32.95 -18.42 5.92
C PRO A 120 -33.00 -17.59 4.64
N MET A 121 -33.70 -18.12 3.63
CA MET A 121 -33.96 -17.38 2.39
C MET A 121 -34.59 -16.02 2.74
N PRO A 122 -34.20 -14.93 2.04
CA PRO A 122 -34.86 -13.64 2.23
C PRO A 122 -36.38 -13.80 2.01
N PRO A 123 -37.21 -13.07 2.77
CA PRO A 123 -38.66 -13.25 2.74
C PRO A 123 -39.19 -13.06 1.31
N ASN A 124 -39.92 -14.06 0.82
CA ASN A 124 -40.51 -14.00 -0.52
C ASN A 124 -41.89 -13.33 -0.43
N PRO A 125 -42.06 -12.10 -0.96
CA PRO A 125 -43.32 -11.36 -0.84
C PRO A 125 -44.48 -12.01 -1.61
N ARG A 126 -44.22 -13.01 -2.46
CA ARG A 126 -45.24 -13.74 -3.21
C ARG A 126 -45.79 -14.97 -2.47
N LEU A 127 -45.20 -15.35 -1.34
CA LEU A 127 -45.63 -16.51 -0.55
C LEU A 127 -46.69 -16.08 0.48
N LEU A 128 -47.95 -16.37 0.18
CA LEU A 128 -49.07 -16.23 1.11
C LEU A 128 -49.36 -17.58 1.74
N ARG A 129 -49.30 -17.65 3.08
CA ARG A 129 -49.72 -18.83 3.85
C ARG A 129 -51.26 -18.82 3.93
N LEU A 130 -51.91 -19.80 3.31
CA LEU A 130 -53.34 -20.06 3.50
C LEU A 130 -53.50 -21.06 4.66
N LEU A 131 -54.37 -20.74 5.62
CA LEU A 131 -54.74 -21.59 6.76
C LEU A 131 -55.86 -22.55 6.40
#